data_AF-A0A7Y2Q2I1-F1
#
_entry.id   AF-A0A7Y2Q2I1-F1
#
_cell.length_a   1.000
_cell.length_b   1.000
_cell.length_c   1.000
_cell.angle_alpha   90.00
_cell.angle_beta   90.00
_cell.angle_gamma   90.00
#
_symmetry.space_group_name_H-M   'P 1'
#
loop_
_entity.id
_entity.type
_entity.pdbx_description
1 polymer ?
#
loop_
_entity_poly.entity_id
_entity_poly.type
_entity_poly.pdbx_seq_one_letter_code
_entity_poly.pdbx_strand_id
1 'polypeptide(L)'
;MVDAEREATTSDTAILSTLDACVDAATWISALQEHPGAGSLTSYTEEDAVYLLDLACVRRIDAVVCTDAAAEGLLSFELDDPGLPALQVPRS
;
A
#
# COMPACT_ATOMS: atom_id res chain seq x y z
N MET A 1 -1.84 -1.86 27.03
CA MET A 1 -1.14 -1.64 25.75
C MET A 1 -1.92 -2.44 24.71
N VAL A 2 -3.01 -1.87 24.19
CA VAL A 2 -3.95 -2.57 23.28
C VAL A 2 -4.54 -1.63 22.23
N ASP A 3 -4.42 -0.30 22.41
CA ASP A 3 -4.92 0.70 21.45
C ASP A 3 -4.03 0.85 20.21
N ALA A 4 -2.70 0.87 20.36
CA ALA A 4 -1.79 1.07 19.23
C ALA A 4 -1.89 -0.03 18.15
N GLU A 5 -2.14 -1.29 18.55
CA GLU A 5 -2.33 -2.41 17.62
C GLU A 5 -3.65 -2.32 16.86
N ARG A 6 -4.70 -1.75 17.49
CA ARG A 6 -6.00 -1.54 16.87
C ARG A 6 -5.99 -0.37 15.89
N GLU A 7 -5.32 0.72 16.22
CA GLU A 7 -5.14 1.87 15.32
C GLU A 7 -4.28 1.49 14.10
N ALA A 8 -3.20 0.73 14.29
CA ALA A 8 -2.37 0.23 13.21
C ALA A 8 -3.19 -0.66 12.24
N THR A 9 -3.94 -1.64 12.76
CA THR A 9 -4.77 -2.52 11.93
C THR A 9 -5.84 -1.75 11.14
N THR A 10 -6.43 -0.70 11.75
CA THR A 10 -7.44 0.12 11.09
C THR A 10 -6.84 0.99 9.99
N SER A 11 -5.61 1.47 10.21
CA SER A 11 -4.81 2.26 9.28
C SER A 11 -4.39 1.45 8.05
N ASP A 12 -3.83 0.25 8.24
CA ASP A 12 -3.49 -0.68 7.15
C ASP A 12 -4.72 -1.03 6.29
N THR A 13 -5.86 -1.29 6.92
CA THR A 13 -7.11 -1.61 6.19
C THR A 13 -7.63 -0.41 5.39
N ALA A 14 -7.47 0.81 5.93
CA ALA A 14 -7.85 2.03 5.23
C ALA A 14 -6.95 2.27 4.00
N ILE A 15 -5.63 2.09 4.13
CA ILE A 15 -4.67 2.18 3.02
C ILE A 15 -4.99 1.13 1.93
N LEU A 16 -5.28 -0.11 2.32
CA LEU A 16 -5.65 -1.14 1.35
C LEU A 16 -6.97 -0.82 0.64
N SER A 17 -7.92 -0.17 1.32
CA SER A 17 -9.19 0.23 0.72
C SER A 17 -9.06 1.41 -0.26
N THR A 18 -8.02 2.25 -0.15
CA THR A 18 -7.82 3.35 -1.10
C THR A 18 -7.19 2.88 -2.41
N LEU A 19 -6.54 1.70 -2.44
CA LEU A 19 -6.04 1.10 -3.69
C LEU A 19 -7.16 0.90 -4.71
N ASP A 20 -8.35 0.48 -4.27
CA ASP A 20 -9.51 0.30 -5.16
C ASP A 20 -10.18 1.63 -5.55
N ALA A 21 -9.86 2.74 -4.86
CA ALA A 21 -10.45 4.06 -5.10
C ALA A 21 -9.65 4.91 -6.11
N CYS A 22 -8.39 4.56 -6.35
CA CYS A 22 -7.51 5.24 -7.30
C CYS A 22 -7.40 4.47 -8.61
N VAL A 23 -7.15 5.18 -9.70
CA VAL A 23 -7.06 4.61 -11.05
C VAL A 23 -5.62 4.34 -11.49
N ASP A 24 -4.63 4.97 -10.84
CA ASP A 24 -3.21 4.86 -11.12
C ASP A 24 -2.36 5.10 -9.85
N ALA A 25 -1.09 4.69 -9.90
CA ALA A 25 -0.14 4.76 -8.79
C ALA A 25 0.19 6.21 -8.39
N ALA A 26 0.34 7.11 -9.36
CA ALA A 26 0.69 8.51 -9.11
C ALA A 26 -0.42 9.25 -8.34
N THR A 27 -1.68 9.03 -8.70
CA THR A 27 -2.86 9.58 -8.02
C THR A 27 -2.95 9.05 -6.59
N TRP A 28 -2.65 7.77 -6.39
CA TRP A 28 -2.67 7.17 -5.05
C TRP A 28 -1.56 7.73 -4.16
N ILE A 29 -0.34 7.87 -4.68
CA ILE A 29 0.80 8.49 -3.97
C ILE A 29 0.48 9.93 -3.58
N SER A 30 -0.07 10.72 -4.51
CA SER A 30 -0.45 12.11 -4.27
C SER A 30 -1.53 12.20 -3.18
N ALA A 31 -2.54 11.34 -3.25
CA ALA A 31 -3.62 11.29 -2.26
C ALA A 31 -3.11 10.95 -0.85
N LEU A 32 -2.11 10.06 -0.73
CA LEU A 32 -1.47 9.75 0.55
C LEU A 32 -0.68 10.92 1.12
N GLN A 33 0.02 11.67 0.26
CA GLN A 33 0.73 12.88 0.66
C GLN A 33 -0.24 13.96 1.15
N GLU A 34 -1.40 14.12 0.50
CA GLU A 34 -2.44 15.07 0.90
C GLU A 34 -3.20 14.62 2.16
N HIS A 35 -3.27 13.32 2.42
CA HIS A 35 -4.01 12.73 3.55
C HIS A 35 -3.14 11.80 4.41
N PRO A 36 -2.16 12.33 5.17
CA PRO A 36 -1.22 11.50 5.92
C PRO A 36 -1.81 10.76 7.13
N GLY A 37 -3.10 10.93 7.41
CA GLY A 37 -3.80 10.22 8.49
C GLY A 37 -3.93 8.71 8.30
N ALA A 38 -3.50 8.16 7.16
CA ALA A 38 -3.68 6.76 6.81
C ALA A 38 -2.73 5.78 7.54
N GLY A 39 -1.68 6.24 8.23
CA GLY A 39 -0.72 5.33 8.88
C GLY A 39 0.09 5.94 10.01
N SER A 40 -0.52 6.78 10.83
CA SER A 40 0.11 7.39 12.03
C SER A 40 1.32 8.30 11.75
N LEU A 41 1.62 8.61 10.49
CA LEU A 41 2.67 9.55 10.09
C LEU A 41 2.08 10.96 9.96
N THR A 42 2.83 11.98 10.40
CA THR A 42 2.38 13.38 10.30
C THR A 42 2.51 13.96 8.89
N SER A 43 3.27 13.30 8.01
CA SER A 43 3.52 13.70 6.62
C SER A 43 4.18 12.52 5.89
N TYR A 44 3.66 12.14 4.72
CA TYR A 44 4.28 11.15 3.85
C TYR A 44 5.22 11.83 2.87
N THR A 45 6.45 11.34 2.77
CA THR A 45 7.30 11.64 1.61
C THR A 45 6.90 10.77 0.42
N GLU A 46 7.42 11.08 -0.77
CA GLU A 46 7.24 10.23 -1.96
C GLU A 46 7.80 8.81 -1.72
N GLU A 47 8.98 8.69 -1.10
CA GLU A 47 9.56 7.40 -0.72
C GLU A 47 8.65 6.62 0.25
N ASP A 48 8.08 7.28 1.26
CA ASP A 48 7.18 6.61 2.20
C ASP A 48 5.90 6.12 1.50
N ALA A 49 5.36 6.91 0.57
CA ALA A 49 4.17 6.54 -0.19
C ALA A 49 4.46 5.37 -1.14
N VAL A 50 5.62 5.36 -1.81
CA VAL A 50 6.06 4.23 -2.64
C VAL A 50 6.29 2.97 -1.78
N TYR A 51 6.88 3.11 -0.60
CA TYR A 51 7.05 1.99 0.32
C TYR A 51 5.71 1.39 0.77
N LEU A 52 4.73 2.24 1.09
CA LEU A 52 3.37 1.80 1.39
C LEU A 52 2.70 1.14 0.20
N LEU A 53 2.90 1.67 -1.00
CA LEU A 53 2.38 1.09 -2.24
C LEU A 53 2.91 -0.32 -2.42
N ASP A 54 4.21 -0.52 -2.20
CA ASP A 54 4.86 -1.83 -2.24
C ASP A 54 4.20 -2.82 -1.27
N LEU A 55 4.06 -2.42 0.00
CA LEU A 55 3.42 -3.25 1.03
C LEU A 55 1.96 -3.58 0.69
N ALA A 56 1.23 -2.59 0.20
CA ALA A 56 -0.17 -2.71 -0.16
C ALA A 56 -0.34 -3.65 -1.36
N CYS A 57 0.53 -3.53 -2.36
CA CYS A 57 0.52 -4.35 -3.56
C CYS A 57 0.97 -5.78 -3.32
N VAL A 58 1.85 -6.05 -2.35
CA VAL A 58 2.11 -7.43 -1.91
C VAL A 58 0.81 -8.09 -1.42
N ARG A 59 -0.07 -7.34 -0.75
CA ARG A 59 -1.32 -7.85 -0.16
C ARG A 59 -2.51 -7.88 -1.12
N ARG A 60 -2.55 -6.96 -2.10
CA ARG A 60 -3.61 -6.80 -3.10
C ARG A 60 -3.02 -6.61 -4.49
N ILE A 61 -2.40 -7.69 -5.02
CA ILE A 61 -1.79 -7.70 -6.36
C ILE A 61 -2.81 -7.45 -7.49
N ASP A 62 -4.10 -7.66 -7.20
CA ASP A 62 -5.22 -7.52 -8.12
C ASP A 62 -5.68 -6.07 -8.33
N ALA A 63 -5.18 -5.13 -7.51
CA ALA A 63 -5.56 -3.73 -7.63
C ALA A 63 -4.96 -3.10 -8.91
N VAL A 64 -5.78 -2.27 -9.58
CA VAL A 64 -5.37 -1.55 -10.80
C VAL A 64 -4.15 -0.67 -10.53
N VAL A 65 -4.13 0.01 -9.38
CA VAL A 65 -3.02 0.84 -8.91
C VAL A 65 -1.72 0.04 -8.84
N CYS A 66 -1.77 -1.23 -8.41
CA CYS A 66 -0.58 -2.07 -8.32
C CYS A 66 -0.07 -2.49 -9.69
N THR A 67 -0.97 -2.80 -10.62
CA THR A 67 -0.61 -3.12 -12.00
C THR A 67 0.05 -1.93 -12.69
N ASP A 68 -0.48 -0.73 -12.47
CA ASP A 68 0.08 0.52 -12.96
C ASP A 68 1.45 0.81 -12.32
N ALA A 69 1.57 0.67 -11.00
CA ALA A 69 2.83 0.82 -10.28
C ALA A 69 3.93 -0.11 -10.79
N ALA A 70 3.57 -1.36 -11.13
CA ALA A 70 4.48 -2.33 -11.71
C ALA A 70 4.92 -1.92 -13.12
N ALA A 71 3.99 -1.41 -13.94
CA ALA A 71 4.29 -0.93 -15.29
C ALA A 71 5.22 0.29 -15.29
N GLU A 72 5.06 1.18 -14.31
CA GLU A 72 5.91 2.35 -14.08
C GLU A 72 7.24 2.00 -13.39
N GLY A 73 7.43 0.76 -12.92
CA GLY A 73 8.64 0.33 -12.22
C GLY A 73 8.79 0.93 -10.81
N LEU A 74 7.68 1.30 -10.18
CA LEU A 74 7.64 1.85 -8.82
C LEU A 74 7.72 0.76 -7.73
N LEU A 75 7.38 -0.48 -8.07
CA LEU A 75 7.46 -1.61 -7.15
C LEU A 75 8.88 -2.16 -7.07
N SER A 76 9.29 -2.58 -5.87
CA SER A 76 10.58 -3.25 -5.69
C SER A 76 10.56 -4.72 -6.11
N PHE A 77 9.39 -5.23 -6.50
CA PHE A 77 9.14 -6.61 -6.88
C PHE A 77 8.25 -6.70 -8.14
N GLU A 78 8.28 -7.85 -8.81
CA GLU A 78 7.42 -8.12 -9.96
C GLU A 78 6.10 -8.75 -9.51
N LEU A 79 4.96 -8.27 -10.01
CA LEU A 79 3.63 -8.82 -9.65
C LEU A 79 3.42 -10.29 -10.06
N ASP A 80 4.18 -10.77 -11.06
CA ASP A 80 4.15 -12.17 -11.51
C ASP A 80 5.08 -13.07 -10.68
N ASP A 81 5.76 -12.52 -9.67
CA ASP A 81 6.71 -13.29 -8.86
C ASP A 81 5.99 -14.43 -8.11
N PRO A 82 6.44 -15.69 -8.32
CA PRO A 82 5.78 -16.87 -7.74
C PRO A 82 5.91 -16.96 -6.21
N GLY A 83 6.73 -16.13 -5.57
CA GLY A 83 6.89 -16.01 -4.13
C GLY A 83 5.88 -15.06 -3.46
N LEU A 84 5.21 -14.17 -4.21
CA LEU A 84 4.22 -13.23 -3.67
C LEU A 84 3.04 -13.88 -2.94
N PRO A 85 2.45 -15.00 -3.42
CA PRO A 85 1.35 -15.65 -2.71
C PRO A 85 1.72 -16.09 -1.29
N ALA A 86 2.99 -16.41 -1.03
CA ALA A 86 3.47 -16.77 0.30
C ALA A 86 3.54 -15.56 1.25
N LEU A 87 3.68 -14.35 0.71
CA LEU A 87 3.72 -13.09 1.47
C LEU A 87 2.33 -12.51 1.76
N GLN A 88 1.30 -12.93 1.00
CA GLN A 88 -0.10 -12.57 1.23
C GLN A 88 -0.71 -13.25 2.45
N VAL A 89 -0.12 -14.36 2.91
CA VAL A 89 -0.64 -15.10 4.06
C VAL A 89 -0.37 -14.28 5.33
N PRO A 90 -1.39 -13.94 6.13
CA PRO A 90 -1.17 -13.23 7.38
C PRO A 90 -0.26 -14.09 8.26
N ARG A 91 0.94 -13.57 8.58
CA ARG A 91 1.82 -14.18 9.58
C ARG A 91 1.02 -14.28 10.88
N SER A 92 0.63 -15.52 11.20
CA SER A 92 -0.12 -15.90 12.40
C SER A 92 0.72 -15.70 13.65
#